data_AF-A0A531N4W3-F1
#
_entry.id   AF-A0A531N4W3-F1
#
_cell.length_a   1.000
_cell.length_b   1.000
_cell.length_c   1.000
_cell.angle_alpha   90.00
_cell.angle_beta   90.00
_cell.angle_gamma   90.00
#
_symmetry.space_group_name_H-M   'P 1'
#
loop_
_entity.id
_entity.type
_entity.pdbx_description
1 polymer ?
#
loop_
_entity_poly.entity_id
_entity_poly.type
_entity_poly.pdbx_seq_one_letter_code
_entity_poly.pdbx_strand_id
1 'polypeptide(L)'
;MTAVVAPAPTPPVEILAVLSLLCPEVVRDIEQNWNASVSDYARYLWRPVARPASGPAIAARSILREVLHQRLGAIMQPEEIGKALEEFEHRPVIQSGLHCLLLMDRITFDALLLAWLGAVENGLSAFFGFMGTTMTMETIGREGPGWLDVGDDKVNLFGMGRHKLCRKSVCAAGPLTLNRRALEAVCDETDADRWLGTLLASQDKVFATAADALTELNEDLVAGWDRSGMALPVLIDDRLAAAAMAQHLDHDGSLLSRLLFEPARRRRLDHALQEAASSPFGRFLPNATTYFWGIREERVRKLVLENGQLIEPDRPHGLSIPFERPQLKQALLDGVLLPDLFLTFLVLAILPRVRVVGGLRQIGYVALFHSILLAALDENAPEERDLAAELQVR
;
A
#
# COMPACT_ATOMS: atom_id res chain seq x y z
N MET A 1 -20.62 29.81 -35.49
CA MET A 1 -21.16 28.67 -34.72
C MET A 1 -20.65 28.82 -33.29
N THR A 2 -21.48 29.34 -32.40
CA THR A 2 -21.20 29.39 -30.95
C THR A 2 -21.37 27.98 -30.40
N ALA A 3 -20.27 27.34 -30.01
CA ALA A 3 -20.34 26.06 -29.31
C ALA A 3 -21.14 26.25 -28.03
N VAL A 4 -22.27 25.55 -27.93
CA VAL A 4 -23.03 25.44 -26.69
C VAL A 4 -22.15 24.62 -25.75
N VAL A 5 -21.49 25.30 -24.82
CA VAL A 5 -20.75 24.64 -23.73
C VAL A 5 -21.80 23.93 -22.89
N ALA A 6 -21.79 22.60 -22.92
CA ALA A 6 -22.63 21.80 -22.04
C ALA A 6 -22.37 22.24 -20.59
N PRO A 7 -23.40 22.34 -19.74
CA PRO A 7 -23.19 22.65 -18.33
C PRO A 7 -22.22 21.63 -17.74
N ALA A 8 -21.28 22.11 -16.92
CA ALA A 8 -20.36 21.24 -16.21
C ALA A 8 -21.18 20.16 -15.47
N PRO A 9 -20.78 18.88 -15.56
CA PRO A 9 -21.48 17.82 -14.84
C PRO A 9 -21.53 18.17 -13.36
N THR A 10 -22.62 17.87 -12.68
CA THR A 10 -22.71 18.02 -11.22
C THR A 10 -22.17 16.77 -10.52
N PRO A 11 -21.64 16.89 -9.29
CA PRO A 11 -21.24 15.72 -8.52
C PRO A 11 -22.41 14.74 -8.30
N PRO A 12 -22.17 13.43 -8.21
CA PRO A 12 -23.22 12.44 -7.98
C PRO A 12 -23.72 12.49 -6.53
N VAL A 13 -24.67 13.39 -6.26
CA VAL A 13 -25.14 13.76 -4.92
C VAL A 13 -25.54 12.56 -4.06
N GLU A 14 -26.25 11.58 -4.62
CA GLU A 14 -26.70 10.39 -3.88
C GLU A 14 -25.52 9.51 -3.43
N ILE A 15 -24.50 9.34 -4.29
CA ILE A 15 -23.30 8.57 -3.96
C ILE A 15 -22.49 9.30 -2.87
N LEU A 16 -22.35 10.62 -3.02
CA LEU A 16 -21.64 11.44 -2.04
C LEU A 16 -22.33 11.46 -0.68
N ALA A 17 -23.66 11.50 -0.64
CA ALA A 17 -24.41 11.42 0.62
C ALA A 17 -24.12 10.11 1.35
N VAL A 18 -24.12 8.97 0.66
CA VAL A 18 -23.78 7.67 1.28
C VAL A 18 -22.31 7.64 1.73
N LEU A 19 -21.38 8.12 0.88
CA LEU A 19 -19.96 8.17 1.22
C LEU A 19 -19.67 9.08 2.43
N SER A 20 -20.44 10.15 2.62
CA SER A 20 -20.24 11.08 3.74
C SER A 20 -20.49 10.46 5.12
N LEU A 21 -21.26 9.36 5.18
CA LEU A 21 -21.47 8.59 6.41
C LEU A 21 -20.19 7.84 6.84
N LEU A 22 -19.28 7.59 5.91
CA LEU A 22 -18.05 6.84 6.14
C LEU A 22 -16.80 7.72 6.08
N CYS A 23 -16.72 8.61 5.09
CA CYS A 23 -15.55 9.41 4.75
C CYS A 23 -15.94 10.83 4.31
N PRO A 24 -16.50 11.65 5.22
CA PRO A 24 -17.02 12.98 4.90
C PRO A 24 -15.97 13.92 4.29
N GLU A 25 -14.69 13.70 4.59
CA GLU A 25 -13.59 14.51 4.04
C GLU A 25 -13.35 14.25 2.57
N VAL A 26 -13.39 12.99 2.16
CA VAL A 26 -13.24 12.63 0.74
C VAL A 26 -14.40 13.22 -0.07
N VAL A 27 -15.60 13.24 0.52
CA VAL A 27 -16.75 13.91 -0.11
C VAL A 27 -16.50 15.41 -0.26
N ARG A 28 -16.05 16.10 0.79
CA ARG A 28 -15.68 17.53 0.70
C ARG A 28 -14.59 17.78 -0.35
N ASP A 29 -13.58 16.93 -0.40
CA ASP A 29 -12.48 17.02 -1.36
C ASP A 29 -13.01 16.88 -2.81
N ILE A 30 -13.91 15.93 -3.05
CA ILE A 30 -14.57 15.72 -4.35
C ILE A 30 -15.45 16.91 -4.72
N GLU A 31 -16.30 17.40 -3.80
CA GLU A 31 -17.20 18.53 -4.05
C GLU A 31 -16.45 19.82 -4.38
N GLN A 32 -15.38 20.11 -3.63
CA GLN A 32 -14.57 21.31 -3.82
C GLN A 32 -13.78 21.30 -5.13
N ASN A 33 -13.35 20.10 -5.58
CA ASN A 33 -12.47 19.95 -6.73
C ASN A 33 -13.16 19.30 -7.94
N TRP A 34 -14.49 19.18 -7.94
CA TRP A 34 -15.24 18.46 -8.98
C TRP A 34 -14.96 18.98 -10.40
N ASN A 35 -14.81 20.30 -10.53
CA ASN A 35 -14.53 20.97 -11.79
C ASN A 35 -13.05 21.40 -11.93
N ALA A 36 -12.18 20.99 -11.00
CA ALA A 36 -10.76 21.30 -11.06
C ALA A 36 -10.11 20.51 -12.21
N SER A 37 -9.00 21.04 -12.74
CA SER A 37 -8.17 20.24 -13.65
C SER A 37 -7.57 19.05 -12.89
N VAL A 38 -7.21 17.99 -13.60
CA VAL A 38 -6.55 16.82 -12.99
C VAL A 38 -5.27 17.25 -12.25
N SER A 39 -4.50 18.17 -12.82
CA SER A 39 -3.29 18.74 -12.18
C SER A 39 -3.62 19.48 -10.88
N ASP A 40 -4.66 20.32 -10.87
CA ASP A 40 -5.04 21.06 -9.67
C ASP A 40 -5.54 20.12 -8.56
N TYR A 41 -6.31 19.09 -8.94
CA TYR A 41 -6.77 18.08 -8.00
C TYR A 41 -5.61 17.23 -7.45
N ALA A 42 -4.68 16.81 -8.31
CA ALA A 42 -3.47 16.11 -7.89
C ALA A 42 -2.63 16.97 -6.93
N ARG A 43 -2.43 18.26 -7.25
CA ARG A 43 -1.74 19.21 -6.37
C ARG A 43 -2.42 19.29 -4.99
N TYR A 44 -3.75 19.38 -4.98
CA TYR A 44 -4.57 19.45 -3.76
C TYR A 44 -4.49 18.18 -2.92
N LEU A 45 -4.52 16.99 -3.53
CA LEU A 45 -4.38 15.73 -2.80
C LEU A 45 -3.00 15.61 -2.11
N TRP A 46 -1.96 16.21 -2.70
CA TRP A 46 -0.58 16.26 -2.19
C TRP A 46 -0.29 17.48 -1.31
N ARG A 47 -1.34 18.21 -0.87
CA ARG A 47 -1.19 19.33 0.07
C ARG A 47 -0.53 18.89 1.38
N PRO A 48 0.25 19.78 2.03
CA PRO A 48 0.79 19.53 3.36
C PRO A 48 -0.28 19.07 4.36
N VAL A 49 0.11 18.22 5.29
CA VAL A 49 -0.72 17.84 6.44
C VAL A 49 -0.08 18.32 7.74
N ALA A 50 -0.89 18.46 8.78
CA ALA A 50 -0.38 18.78 10.11
C ALA A 50 0.62 17.72 10.56
N ARG A 51 1.74 18.18 11.12
CA ARG A 51 2.73 17.28 11.73
C ARG A 51 2.10 16.54 12.92
N PRO A 52 2.53 15.29 13.19
CA PRO A 52 2.13 14.57 14.38
C PRO A 52 2.34 15.38 15.66
N ALA A 53 1.35 15.39 16.55
CA ALA A 53 1.40 16.13 17.81
C ALA A 53 1.38 15.21 19.04
N SER A 54 0.67 14.08 18.96
CA SER A 54 0.62 13.08 20.02
C SER A 54 1.89 12.22 20.05
N GLY A 55 2.30 11.83 21.26
CA GLY A 55 3.47 10.97 21.47
C GLY A 55 3.47 9.69 20.59
N PRO A 56 2.36 8.92 20.55
CA PRO A 56 2.27 7.74 19.70
C PRO A 56 2.44 8.03 18.20
N ALA A 57 1.87 9.13 17.70
CA ALA A 57 1.98 9.47 16.28
C ALA A 57 3.38 9.96 15.90
N ILE A 58 4.02 10.74 16.78
CA ILE A 58 5.43 11.17 16.61
C ILE A 58 6.35 9.95 16.57
N ALA A 59 6.18 9.01 17.51
CA ALA A 59 6.98 7.78 17.55
C ALA A 59 6.78 6.92 16.29
N ALA A 60 5.53 6.72 15.86
CA ALA A 60 5.23 5.97 14.64
C ALA A 60 5.79 6.65 13.38
N ARG A 61 5.71 7.98 13.29
CA ARG A 61 6.32 8.76 12.21
C ARG A 61 7.84 8.58 12.17
N SER A 62 8.50 8.59 13.33
CA SER A 62 9.94 8.37 13.44
C SER A 62 10.34 6.97 12.96
N ILE A 63 9.58 5.93 13.35
CA ILE A 63 9.81 4.55 12.90
C ILE A 63 9.64 4.45 11.37
N LEU A 64 8.56 5.00 10.82
CA LEU A 64 8.34 4.99 9.38
C LEU A 64 9.47 5.71 8.63
N ARG A 65 9.93 6.86 9.14
CA ARG A 65 11.05 7.60 8.56
C ARG A 65 12.33 6.77 8.51
N GLU A 66 12.65 6.04 9.58
CA GLU A 66 13.84 5.18 9.64
C GLU A 66 13.77 4.03 8.63
N VAL A 67 12.63 3.36 8.52
CA VAL A 67 12.45 2.27 7.54
C VAL A 67 12.48 2.80 6.10
N LEU A 68 11.90 3.98 5.85
CA LEU A 68 12.01 4.65 4.55
C LEU A 68 13.46 5.03 4.24
N HIS A 69 14.22 5.56 5.21
CA HIS A 69 15.63 5.87 5.03
C HIS A 69 16.42 4.63 4.56
N GLN A 70 16.17 3.46 5.16
CA GLN A 70 16.79 2.19 4.75
C GLN A 70 16.39 1.78 3.33
N ARG A 71 15.10 1.92 2.95
CA ARG A 71 14.63 1.64 1.59
C ARG A 71 15.28 2.56 0.57
N LEU A 72 15.34 3.87 0.87
CA LEU A 72 15.94 4.87 -0.02
C LEU A 72 17.44 4.66 -0.20
N GLY A 73 18.15 4.18 0.82
CA GLY A 73 19.57 3.84 0.74
C GLY A 73 19.91 2.76 -0.30
N ALA A 74 18.91 2.00 -0.78
CA ALA A 74 19.10 1.01 -1.84
C ALA A 74 18.94 1.61 -3.26
N ILE A 75 18.33 2.79 -3.40
CA ILE A 75 17.90 3.34 -4.70
C ILE A 75 18.31 4.80 -4.96
N MET A 76 18.76 5.54 -3.94
CA MET A 76 19.12 6.96 -4.03
C MET A 76 20.53 7.22 -3.50
N GLN A 77 21.14 8.32 -3.94
CA GLN A 77 22.39 8.82 -3.34
C GLN A 77 22.11 9.46 -1.96
N PRO A 78 23.07 9.44 -1.02
CA PRO A 78 22.87 9.93 0.35
C PRO A 78 22.28 11.35 0.45
N GLU A 79 22.69 12.27 -0.44
CA GLU A 79 22.21 13.65 -0.45
C GLU A 79 20.73 13.74 -0.86
N GLU A 80 20.28 12.86 -1.76
CA GLU A 80 18.90 12.80 -2.25
C GLU A 80 17.96 12.20 -1.20
N ILE A 81 18.44 11.24 -0.41
CA ILE A 81 17.68 10.62 0.70
C ILE A 81 17.24 11.68 1.71
N GLY A 82 18.16 12.55 2.13
CA GLY A 82 17.87 13.60 3.11
C GLY A 82 16.76 14.54 2.63
N LYS A 83 16.85 14.96 1.36
CA LYS A 83 15.86 15.82 0.70
C LYS A 83 14.49 15.13 0.59
N ALA A 84 14.44 13.92 0.05
CA ALA A 84 13.18 13.18 -0.12
C ALA A 84 12.48 12.92 1.21
N LEU A 85 13.23 12.59 2.27
CA LEU A 85 12.66 12.40 3.60
C LEU A 85 12.21 13.71 4.25
N GLU A 86 12.90 14.84 4.03
CA GLU A 86 12.44 16.15 4.51
C GLU A 86 11.15 16.57 3.81
N GLU A 87 11.06 16.39 2.49
CA GLU A 87 9.85 16.64 1.71
C GLU A 87 8.69 15.76 2.18
N PHE A 88 8.96 14.48 2.47
CA PHE A 88 7.96 13.55 3.01
C PHE A 88 7.46 13.97 4.41
N GLU A 89 8.27 14.60 5.27
CA GLU A 89 7.77 15.13 6.56
C GLU A 89 6.75 16.27 6.38
N HIS A 90 6.88 17.05 5.32
CA HIS A 90 5.99 18.17 5.04
C HIS A 90 4.74 17.75 4.26
N ARG A 91 4.88 16.76 3.37
CA ARG A 91 3.80 16.21 2.53
C ARG A 91 3.84 14.68 2.57
N PRO A 92 3.52 14.07 3.72
CA PRO A 92 3.51 12.62 3.84
C PRO A 92 2.30 12.06 3.10
N VAL A 93 2.50 11.67 1.85
CA VAL A 93 1.49 11.05 1.01
C VAL A 93 2.01 9.74 0.46
N ILE A 94 1.19 8.69 0.56
CA ILE A 94 1.40 7.41 -0.10
C ILE A 94 0.27 7.18 -1.09
N GLN A 95 0.61 7.04 -2.37
CA GLN A 95 -0.31 6.53 -3.38
C GLN A 95 -0.46 5.02 -3.15
N SER A 96 -1.69 4.55 -2.99
CA SER A 96 -2.02 3.13 -2.90
C SER A 96 -2.83 2.70 -4.13
N GLY A 97 -3.14 1.41 -4.21
CA GLY A 97 -3.99 0.84 -5.27
C GLY A 97 -3.19 0.26 -6.41
N LEU A 98 -1.87 0.24 -6.24
CA LEU A 98 -0.94 -0.46 -7.09
C LEU A 98 -0.99 -1.94 -6.69
N HIS A 99 -1.57 -2.79 -7.53
CA HIS A 99 -1.73 -4.23 -7.27
C HIS A 99 -0.50 -5.03 -7.69
N CYS A 100 0.68 -4.43 -7.56
CA CYS A 100 1.93 -4.96 -8.06
C CYS A 100 1.83 -5.41 -9.53
N LEU A 101 1.17 -4.62 -10.39
CA LEU A 101 1.13 -4.85 -11.83
C LEU A 101 2.19 -3.98 -12.51
N LEU A 102 2.48 -4.26 -13.78
CA LEU A 102 3.40 -3.46 -14.57
C LEU A 102 2.75 -2.13 -14.98
N LEU A 103 3.54 -1.08 -15.20
CA LEU A 103 3.09 0.29 -15.49
C LEU A 103 2.10 0.37 -16.66
N MET A 104 2.19 -0.55 -17.62
CA MET A 104 1.30 -0.61 -18.79
C MET A 104 -0.13 -1.04 -18.45
N ASP A 105 -0.35 -1.67 -17.29
CA ASP A 105 -1.70 -1.91 -16.80
C ASP A 105 -2.38 -0.56 -16.48
N ARG A 106 -3.61 -0.38 -16.98
CA ARG A 106 -4.32 0.91 -16.89
C ARG A 106 -4.50 1.40 -15.46
N ILE A 107 -4.80 0.50 -14.52
CA ILE A 107 -5.02 0.89 -13.11
C ILE A 107 -3.71 1.36 -12.49
N THR A 108 -2.62 0.68 -12.81
CA THR A 108 -1.27 1.03 -12.33
C THR A 108 -0.77 2.33 -12.95
N PHE A 109 -0.98 2.49 -14.26
CA PHE A 109 -0.67 3.73 -14.98
C PHE A 109 -1.40 4.93 -14.37
N ASP A 110 -2.73 4.86 -14.23
CA ASP A 110 -3.53 5.99 -13.75
C ASP A 110 -3.14 6.38 -12.30
N ALA A 111 -2.89 5.39 -11.44
CA ALA A 111 -2.47 5.64 -10.06
C ALA A 111 -1.07 6.26 -9.99
N LEU A 112 -0.10 5.77 -10.76
CA LEU A 112 1.26 6.33 -10.81
C LEU A 112 1.30 7.69 -11.48
N LEU A 113 0.48 7.92 -12.51
CA LEU A 113 0.36 9.22 -13.17
C LEU A 113 -0.18 10.26 -12.21
N LEU A 114 -1.22 9.92 -11.43
CA LEU A 114 -1.77 10.83 -10.43
C LEU A 114 -0.75 11.15 -9.33
N ALA A 115 0.01 10.14 -8.87
CA ALA A 115 1.04 10.34 -7.86
C ALA A 115 2.20 11.20 -8.37
N TRP A 116 2.65 10.95 -9.60
CA TRP A 116 3.68 11.73 -10.27
C TRP A 116 3.21 13.18 -10.48
N LEU A 117 1.99 13.41 -10.98
CA LEU A 117 1.41 14.75 -11.10
C LEU A 117 1.36 15.45 -9.76
N GLY A 118 0.89 14.78 -8.70
CA GLY A 118 0.81 15.34 -7.36
C GLY A 118 2.18 15.80 -6.84
N ALA A 119 3.24 15.03 -7.12
CA ALA A 119 4.61 15.36 -6.76
C ALA A 119 5.20 16.49 -7.60
N VAL A 120 5.09 16.44 -8.93
CA VAL A 120 5.60 17.48 -9.83
C VAL A 120 4.93 18.82 -9.55
N GLU A 121 3.60 18.84 -9.38
CA GLU A 121 2.84 20.05 -9.09
C GLU A 121 3.13 20.64 -7.70
N ASN A 122 3.75 19.86 -6.81
CA ASN A 122 4.23 20.30 -5.50
C ASN A 122 5.77 20.48 -5.45
N GLY A 123 6.48 20.27 -6.56
CA GLY A 123 7.93 20.39 -6.64
C GLY A 123 8.70 19.37 -5.80
N LEU A 124 8.16 18.15 -5.64
CA LEU A 124 8.79 17.09 -4.85
C LEU A 124 9.79 16.29 -5.67
N SER A 125 10.90 15.93 -5.04
CA SER A 125 11.96 15.09 -5.64
C SER A 125 11.62 13.61 -5.71
N ALA A 126 10.62 13.17 -4.95
CA ALA A 126 10.16 11.79 -4.92
C ALA A 126 8.66 11.68 -4.59
N PHE A 127 8.05 10.56 -4.99
CA PHE A 127 6.70 10.20 -4.58
C PHE A 127 6.62 8.73 -4.16
N PHE A 128 5.80 8.45 -3.15
CA PHE A 128 5.76 7.13 -2.53
C PHE A 128 4.53 6.34 -2.99
N GLY A 129 4.74 5.14 -3.50
CA GLY A 129 3.69 4.23 -3.96
C GLY A 129 3.67 2.92 -3.18
N PHE A 130 2.52 2.53 -2.62
CA PHE A 130 2.33 1.24 -1.97
C PHE A 130 1.79 0.19 -2.95
N MET A 131 2.60 -0.83 -3.20
CA MET A 131 2.29 -2.01 -4.00
C MET A 131 1.85 -3.17 -3.11
N GLY A 132 0.60 -3.61 -3.25
CA GLY A 132 0.12 -4.81 -2.56
C GLY A 132 0.67 -6.08 -3.20
N THR A 133 1.30 -6.96 -2.40
CA THR A 133 2.06 -8.13 -2.87
C THR A 133 1.51 -9.47 -2.39
N THR A 134 0.42 -9.45 -1.61
CA THR A 134 -0.17 -10.66 -1.01
C THR A 134 -1.00 -11.50 -1.99
N MET A 135 -1.37 -10.95 -3.14
CA MET A 135 -2.17 -11.64 -4.14
C MET A 135 -1.38 -12.73 -4.88
N THR A 136 -2.10 -13.62 -5.56
CA THR A 136 -1.49 -14.60 -6.47
C THR A 136 -1.07 -13.94 -7.77
N MET A 137 -0.10 -14.53 -8.46
CA MET A 137 0.36 -14.04 -9.75
C MET A 137 -0.72 -14.12 -10.83
N GLU A 138 -1.61 -15.11 -10.76
CA GLU A 138 -2.89 -15.10 -11.49
C GLU A 138 -4.02 -14.99 -10.48
N THR A 139 -4.75 -13.87 -10.50
CA THR A 139 -5.87 -13.59 -9.58
C THR A 139 -7.15 -14.22 -10.11
N ILE A 140 -7.45 -13.96 -11.38
CA ILE A 140 -8.58 -14.48 -12.16
C ILE A 140 -8.04 -14.71 -13.57
N GLY A 141 -8.59 -15.66 -14.33
CA GLY A 141 -8.01 -16.18 -15.58
C GLY A 141 -7.29 -15.16 -16.47
N ARG A 142 -5.98 -15.37 -16.68
CA ARG A 142 -5.08 -14.48 -17.44
C ARG A 142 -4.94 -13.04 -16.92
N GLU A 143 -5.32 -12.78 -15.67
CA GLU A 143 -5.19 -11.47 -15.02
C GLU A 143 -4.33 -11.55 -13.77
N GLY A 144 -3.72 -10.43 -13.40
CA GLY A 144 -2.87 -10.29 -12.23
C GLY A 144 -1.39 -10.14 -12.59
N PRO A 145 -0.52 -10.05 -11.57
CA PRO A 145 0.90 -9.67 -11.72
C PRO A 145 1.75 -10.59 -12.61
N GLY A 146 1.30 -11.82 -12.83
CA GLY A 146 1.93 -12.79 -13.73
C GLY A 146 1.65 -12.55 -15.22
N TRP A 147 0.77 -11.61 -15.53
CA TRP A 147 0.28 -11.34 -16.88
C TRP A 147 0.54 -9.90 -17.26
N LEU A 148 0.98 -9.73 -18.50
CA LEU A 148 1.18 -8.44 -19.14
C LEU A 148 0.04 -8.23 -20.13
N ASP A 149 -0.72 -7.17 -19.93
CA ASP A 149 -1.74 -6.72 -20.88
C ASP A 149 -1.05 -5.92 -22.00
N VAL A 150 -1.20 -6.38 -23.24
CA VAL A 150 -0.68 -5.71 -24.45
C VAL A 150 -1.83 -5.23 -25.35
N GLY A 151 -3.01 -4.98 -24.77
CA GLY A 151 -4.20 -4.50 -25.47
C GLY A 151 -5.05 -5.65 -26.03
N ASP A 152 -4.62 -6.24 -27.13
CA ASP A 152 -5.37 -7.30 -27.83
C ASP A 152 -5.15 -8.71 -27.23
N ASP A 153 -4.12 -8.88 -26.41
CA ASP A 153 -3.84 -10.15 -25.74
C ASP A 153 -3.20 -9.95 -24.35
N LYS A 154 -3.16 -11.02 -23.55
CA LYS A 154 -2.50 -11.05 -22.24
C LYS A 154 -1.35 -12.07 -22.23
N VAL A 155 -0.11 -11.60 -22.20
CA VAL A 155 1.06 -12.47 -22.29
C VAL A 155 1.60 -12.81 -20.91
N ASN A 156 2.06 -14.04 -20.72
CA ASN A 156 2.59 -14.50 -19.44
C ASN A 156 3.99 -13.93 -19.21
N LEU A 157 4.11 -13.00 -18.25
CA LEU A 157 5.32 -12.22 -17.98
C LEU A 157 6.49 -13.07 -17.49
N PHE A 158 6.22 -14.22 -16.86
CA PHE A 158 7.25 -15.05 -16.22
C PHE A 158 7.41 -16.44 -16.83
N GLY A 159 6.66 -16.74 -17.90
CA GLY A 159 6.77 -18.00 -18.65
C GLY A 159 6.35 -19.25 -17.86
N MET A 160 5.76 -19.08 -16.67
CA MET A 160 5.34 -20.17 -15.80
C MET A 160 4.00 -20.76 -16.25
N GLY A 161 3.82 -22.08 -16.18
CA GLY A 161 2.50 -22.68 -16.42
C GLY A 161 1.42 -22.07 -15.51
N ARG A 162 0.21 -21.83 -16.03
CA ARG A 162 -0.90 -21.18 -15.30
C ARG A 162 -1.16 -21.74 -13.90
N HIS A 163 -1.05 -23.07 -13.78
CA HIS A 163 -1.20 -23.76 -12.49
C HIS A 163 -0.24 -23.24 -11.41
N LYS A 164 0.99 -22.85 -11.78
CA LYS A 164 1.96 -22.23 -10.87
C LYS A 164 1.56 -20.79 -10.55
N LEU A 165 1.14 -19.99 -11.55
CA LEU A 165 0.72 -18.60 -11.35
C LEU A 165 -0.47 -18.48 -10.38
N CYS A 166 -1.46 -19.38 -10.46
CA CYS A 166 -2.61 -19.40 -9.53
C CYS A 166 -2.24 -19.84 -8.10
N ARG A 167 -1.03 -20.40 -7.91
CA ARG A 167 -0.58 -20.96 -6.63
C ARG A 167 0.53 -20.17 -5.96
N LYS A 168 1.27 -19.37 -6.71
CA LYS A 168 2.35 -18.53 -6.22
C LYS A 168 1.85 -17.12 -5.91
N SER A 169 2.14 -16.62 -4.72
CA SER A 169 1.92 -15.22 -4.33
C SER A 169 3.05 -14.33 -4.85
N VAL A 170 2.79 -13.04 -5.06
CA VAL A 170 3.76 -12.12 -5.66
C VAL A 170 4.96 -11.86 -4.75
N CYS A 171 4.71 -11.71 -3.44
CA CYS A 171 5.73 -11.61 -2.39
C CYS A 171 6.51 -12.90 -2.13
N ALA A 172 6.08 -14.04 -2.70
CA ALA A 172 6.69 -15.31 -2.36
C ALA A 172 8.09 -15.44 -2.95
N ALA A 173 9.05 -15.77 -2.09
CA ALA A 173 10.42 -16.06 -2.47
C ALA A 173 10.49 -17.24 -3.47
N GLY A 174 11.47 -17.14 -4.38
CA GLY A 174 11.87 -18.20 -5.28
C GLY A 174 12.35 -17.59 -6.60
N PRO A 175 13.52 -18.03 -7.12
CA PRO A 175 14.16 -17.40 -8.25
C PRO A 175 13.24 -17.37 -9.44
N LEU A 176 13.18 -16.22 -10.08
CA LEU A 176 12.24 -15.97 -11.15
C LEU A 176 12.89 -15.08 -12.22
N THR A 177 12.61 -15.41 -13.47
CA THR A 177 13.11 -14.73 -14.66
C THR A 177 11.95 -14.22 -15.49
N LEU A 178 12.19 -13.17 -16.26
CA LEU A 178 11.21 -12.64 -17.19
C LEU A 178 11.13 -13.52 -18.45
N ASN A 179 9.93 -13.66 -18.99
CA ASN A 179 9.70 -14.31 -20.26
C ASN A 179 10.00 -13.33 -21.39
N ARG A 180 11.11 -13.52 -22.08
CA ARG A 180 11.52 -12.68 -23.22
C ARG A 180 10.41 -12.45 -24.25
N ARG A 181 9.62 -13.48 -24.58
CA ARG A 181 8.51 -13.32 -25.53
C ARG A 181 7.42 -12.39 -25.03
N ALA A 182 7.22 -12.32 -23.72
CA ALA A 182 6.28 -11.37 -23.12
C ALA A 182 6.81 -9.94 -23.20
N LEU A 183 8.11 -9.75 -23.00
CA LEU A 183 8.74 -8.43 -23.13
C LEU A 183 8.71 -7.94 -24.58
N GLU A 184 9.01 -8.83 -25.54
CA GLU A 184 8.96 -8.54 -26.98
C GLU A 184 7.53 -8.28 -27.51
N ALA A 185 6.50 -8.69 -26.77
CA ALA A 185 5.10 -8.48 -27.17
C ALA A 185 4.58 -7.04 -26.93
N VAL A 186 5.38 -6.16 -26.30
CA VAL A 186 5.02 -4.76 -26.01
C VAL A 186 5.03 -3.87 -27.26
N CYS A 187 5.13 -4.45 -28.46
CA CYS A 187 5.24 -3.74 -29.73
C CYS A 187 3.91 -3.64 -30.47
N ASP A 188 3.12 -2.62 -30.14
CA ASP A 188 2.41 -1.80 -31.12
C ASP A 188 1.92 -0.55 -30.38
N GLU A 189 1.98 0.61 -31.04
CA GLU A 189 1.72 1.97 -30.53
C GLU A 189 2.96 2.77 -30.05
N THR A 190 3.09 3.93 -30.68
CA THR A 190 4.20 4.92 -30.76
C THR A 190 4.83 5.41 -29.43
N ASP A 191 5.55 4.54 -28.73
CA ASP A 191 6.83 4.78 -28.02
C ASP A 191 7.47 3.42 -27.61
N ALA A 192 7.00 2.33 -28.23
CA ALA A 192 7.26 0.94 -27.89
C ALA A 192 8.74 0.58 -27.86
N ASP A 193 9.56 1.14 -28.75
CA ASP A 193 11.01 0.83 -28.81
C ASP A 193 11.75 1.20 -27.52
N ARG A 194 11.35 2.29 -26.85
CA ARG A 194 11.99 2.73 -25.61
C ARG A 194 11.59 1.86 -24.42
N TRP A 195 10.29 1.61 -24.26
CA TRP A 195 9.80 0.74 -23.20
C TRP A 195 10.30 -0.69 -23.39
N LEU A 196 10.31 -1.19 -24.62
CA LEU A 196 10.91 -2.46 -24.97
C LEU A 196 12.40 -2.49 -24.58
N GLY A 197 13.17 -1.46 -24.91
CA GLY A 197 14.57 -1.35 -24.50
C GLY A 197 14.75 -1.43 -22.98
N THR A 198 13.94 -0.69 -22.22
CA THR A 198 13.93 -0.75 -20.75
C THR A 198 13.60 -2.14 -20.22
N LEU A 199 12.57 -2.79 -20.76
CA LEU A 199 12.17 -4.14 -20.33
C LEU A 199 13.22 -5.19 -20.67
N LEU A 200 13.77 -5.16 -21.89
CA LEU A 200 14.77 -6.12 -22.36
C LEU A 200 16.09 -6.01 -21.59
N ALA A 201 16.42 -4.85 -21.03
CA ALA A 201 17.59 -4.68 -20.14
C ALA A 201 17.51 -5.56 -18.88
N SER A 202 16.30 -5.99 -18.50
CA SER A 202 16.05 -6.85 -17.35
C SER A 202 15.81 -8.32 -17.70
N GLN A 203 15.91 -8.71 -18.98
CA GLN A 203 15.56 -10.08 -19.44
C GLN A 203 16.41 -11.19 -18.79
N ASP A 204 17.69 -10.91 -18.55
CA ASP A 204 18.67 -11.88 -18.05
C ASP A 204 18.80 -11.82 -16.51
N LYS A 205 18.05 -10.93 -15.85
CA LYS A 205 18.04 -10.79 -14.40
C LYS A 205 17.27 -11.95 -13.75
N VAL A 206 17.74 -12.36 -12.57
CA VAL A 206 17.05 -13.30 -11.70
C VAL A 206 16.59 -12.55 -10.46
N PHE A 207 15.29 -12.51 -10.25
CA PHE A 207 14.67 -11.82 -9.13
C PHE A 207 14.35 -12.80 -8.00
N ALA A 208 14.43 -12.32 -6.75
CA ALA A 208 14.10 -13.12 -5.57
C ALA A 208 12.59 -13.37 -5.45
N THR A 209 11.77 -12.41 -5.86
CA THR A 209 10.30 -12.48 -5.89
C THR A 209 9.75 -11.84 -7.16
N ALA A 210 8.48 -12.09 -7.47
CA ALA A 210 7.80 -11.35 -8.54
C ALA A 210 7.61 -9.86 -8.15
N ALA A 211 7.40 -9.58 -6.86
CA ALA A 211 7.31 -8.20 -6.35
C ALA A 211 8.56 -7.38 -6.67
N ASP A 212 9.75 -7.95 -6.50
CA ASP A 212 11.02 -7.29 -6.81
C ASP A 212 11.14 -6.99 -8.30
N ALA A 213 10.83 -7.97 -9.15
CA ALA A 213 10.85 -7.78 -10.60
C ALA A 213 9.92 -6.65 -11.04
N LEU A 214 8.67 -6.65 -10.56
CA LEU A 214 7.67 -5.65 -10.93
C LEU A 214 7.99 -4.27 -10.36
N THR A 215 8.56 -4.19 -9.16
CA THR A 215 9.02 -2.94 -8.56
C THR A 215 10.13 -2.31 -9.39
N GLU A 216 11.19 -3.07 -9.67
CA GLU A 216 12.35 -2.58 -10.43
C GLU A 216 11.94 -2.18 -11.86
N LEU A 217 11.15 -3.02 -12.55
CA LEU A 217 10.67 -2.69 -13.88
C LEU A 217 9.80 -1.41 -13.88
N ASN A 218 8.93 -1.22 -12.88
CA ASN A 218 8.11 -0.01 -12.81
C ASN A 218 8.94 1.24 -12.51
N GLU A 219 9.93 1.15 -11.62
CA GLU A 219 10.88 2.24 -11.36
C GLU A 219 11.61 2.63 -12.65
N ASP A 220 12.13 1.66 -13.40
CA ASP A 220 12.81 1.87 -14.68
C ASP A 220 11.87 2.45 -15.76
N LEU A 221 10.62 1.95 -15.83
CA LEU A 221 9.63 2.42 -16.81
C LEU A 221 9.16 3.85 -16.53
N VAL A 222 8.97 4.21 -15.25
CA VAL A 222 8.62 5.59 -14.86
C VAL A 222 9.79 6.53 -15.14
N ALA A 223 11.03 6.14 -14.82
CA ALA A 223 12.22 6.90 -15.22
C ALA A 223 12.33 7.03 -16.76
N GLY A 224 11.86 6.01 -17.48
CA GLY A 224 11.65 6.03 -18.92
C GLY A 224 10.60 7.05 -19.37
N TRP A 225 9.44 7.15 -18.72
CA TRP A 225 8.43 8.13 -19.14
C TRP A 225 8.83 9.57 -18.77
N ASP A 226 9.49 9.78 -17.63
CA ASP A 226 9.63 11.12 -17.03
C ASP A 226 10.82 11.86 -17.60
N ARG A 227 10.57 12.57 -18.70
CA ARG A 227 11.58 13.40 -19.36
C ARG A 227 12.05 14.58 -18.50
N SER A 228 11.31 14.94 -17.44
CA SER A 228 11.68 16.02 -16.53
C SER A 228 12.68 15.58 -15.46
N GLY A 229 12.69 14.29 -15.11
CA GLY A 229 13.48 13.74 -14.00
C GLY A 229 13.17 14.43 -12.67
N MET A 230 11.99 15.02 -12.52
CA MET A 230 11.66 15.87 -11.37
C MET A 230 11.33 15.06 -10.12
N ALA A 231 10.64 13.92 -10.28
CA ALA A 231 10.14 13.14 -9.16
C ALA A 231 10.41 11.64 -9.34
N LEU A 232 11.26 11.06 -8.49
CA LEU A 232 11.56 9.63 -8.50
C LEU A 232 10.42 8.82 -7.86
N PRO A 233 9.96 7.73 -8.48
CA PRO A 233 9.06 6.78 -7.81
C PRO A 233 9.81 6.05 -6.69
N VAL A 234 9.21 6.02 -5.51
CA VAL A 234 9.65 5.18 -4.39
C VAL A 234 8.56 4.16 -4.12
N LEU A 235 8.72 2.96 -4.68
CA LEU A 235 7.76 1.89 -4.54
C LEU A 235 8.08 1.07 -3.27
N ILE A 236 7.08 0.95 -2.41
CA ILE A 236 7.10 0.24 -1.13
C ILE A 236 5.99 -0.81 -1.11
N ASP A 237 6.07 -1.79 -0.22
CA ASP A 237 5.11 -2.89 -0.18
C ASP A 237 4.88 -3.44 1.24
N ASP A 238 4.19 -4.58 1.33
CA ASP A 238 3.89 -5.26 2.60
C ASP A 238 5.15 -5.62 3.41
N ARG A 239 6.32 -5.76 2.78
CA ARG A 239 7.59 -6.07 3.45
C ARG A 239 8.16 -4.84 4.16
N LEU A 240 7.98 -3.65 3.57
CA LEU A 240 8.30 -2.39 4.28
C LEU A 240 7.38 -2.22 5.50
N ALA A 241 6.10 -2.54 5.36
CA ALA A 241 5.16 -2.54 6.49
C ALA A 241 5.58 -3.56 7.57
N ALA A 242 6.03 -4.76 7.17
CA ALA A 242 6.56 -5.77 8.08
C ALA A 242 7.81 -5.27 8.83
N ALA A 243 8.72 -4.57 8.15
CA ALA A 243 9.90 -3.95 8.77
C ALA A 243 9.53 -2.83 9.77
N ALA A 244 8.60 -1.95 9.40
CA ALA A 244 8.09 -0.92 10.33
C ALA A 244 7.41 -1.53 11.55
N MET A 245 6.61 -2.57 11.34
CA MET A 245 5.99 -3.31 12.42
C MET A 245 7.04 -3.99 13.31
N ALA A 246 8.07 -4.61 12.75
CA ALA A 246 9.16 -5.21 13.51
C ALA A 246 9.86 -4.19 14.43
N GLN A 247 10.07 -2.95 13.97
CA GLN A 247 10.60 -1.85 14.81
C GLN A 247 9.61 -1.43 15.90
N HIS A 248 8.31 -1.38 15.62
CA HIS A 248 7.31 -1.14 16.66
C HIS A 248 7.35 -2.19 17.77
N LEU A 249 7.60 -3.47 17.42
CA LEU A 249 7.65 -4.59 18.37
C LEU A 249 8.86 -4.55 19.32
N ASP A 250 9.94 -3.85 18.94
CA ASP A 250 11.12 -3.62 19.79
C ASP A 250 10.85 -2.69 20.97
N HIS A 251 9.76 -1.92 20.91
CA HIS A 251 9.41 -0.94 21.92
C HIS A 251 8.11 -1.32 22.62
N ASP A 252 8.20 -1.72 23.89
CA ASP A 252 7.05 -2.05 24.76
C ASP A 252 6.03 -0.93 24.82
N GLY A 253 6.50 0.33 24.83
CA GLY A 253 5.65 1.53 24.89
C GLY A 253 4.94 1.89 23.57
N SER A 254 5.36 1.30 22.45
CA SER A 254 4.74 1.52 21.14
C SER A 254 3.25 1.19 21.21
N LEU A 255 2.39 2.09 20.69
CA LEU A 255 0.94 1.88 20.72
C LEU A 255 0.54 0.57 20.01
N LEU A 256 1.21 0.21 18.91
CA LEU A 256 0.98 -1.06 18.23
C LEU A 256 1.27 -2.26 19.14
N SER A 257 2.41 -2.23 19.85
CA SER A 257 2.78 -3.28 20.80
C SER A 257 1.76 -3.39 21.92
N ARG A 258 1.34 -2.25 22.48
CA ARG A 258 0.31 -2.24 23.52
C ARG A 258 -1.03 -2.79 23.03
N LEU A 259 -1.46 -2.41 21.81
CA LEU A 259 -2.69 -2.91 21.18
C LEU A 259 -2.69 -4.43 21.01
N LEU A 260 -1.57 -5.03 20.63
CA LEU A 260 -1.50 -6.48 20.37
C LEU A 260 -1.23 -7.32 21.62
N PHE A 261 -0.49 -6.80 22.59
CA PHE A 261 0.03 -7.62 23.71
C PHE A 261 -0.57 -7.30 25.07
N GLU A 262 -1.13 -6.11 25.31
CA GLU A 262 -1.85 -5.87 26.57
C GLU A 262 -3.27 -6.45 26.49
N PRO A 263 -3.67 -7.35 27.39
CA PRO A 263 -4.94 -8.08 27.27
C PRO A 263 -6.18 -7.17 27.20
N ALA A 264 -6.17 -6.06 27.95
CA ALA A 264 -7.29 -5.11 27.94
C ALA A 264 -7.42 -4.40 26.58
N ARG A 265 -6.29 -3.99 26.00
CA ARG A 265 -6.24 -3.29 24.70
C ARG A 265 -6.57 -4.22 23.55
N ARG A 266 -6.00 -5.43 23.54
CA ARG A 266 -6.28 -6.42 22.51
C ARG A 266 -7.77 -6.75 22.47
N ARG A 267 -8.42 -6.94 23.63
CA ARG A 267 -9.87 -7.15 23.68
C ARG A 267 -10.68 -5.99 23.09
N ARG A 268 -10.27 -4.73 23.32
CA ARG A 268 -10.93 -3.57 22.70
C ARG A 268 -10.72 -3.55 21.18
N LEU A 269 -9.51 -3.84 20.72
CA LEU A 269 -9.21 -3.94 19.29
C LEU A 269 -10.02 -5.05 18.62
N ASP A 270 -10.04 -6.26 19.19
CA ASP A 270 -10.82 -7.40 18.70
C ASP A 270 -12.31 -7.04 18.61
N HIS A 271 -12.85 -6.38 19.65
CA HIS A 271 -14.23 -5.92 19.67
C HIS A 271 -14.51 -4.90 18.56
N ALA A 272 -13.65 -3.89 18.40
CA ALA A 272 -13.80 -2.86 17.37
C ALA A 272 -13.73 -3.46 15.95
N LEU A 273 -12.84 -4.43 15.72
CA LEU A 273 -12.76 -5.17 14.46
C LEU A 273 -14.05 -5.94 14.17
N GLN A 274 -14.62 -6.61 15.18
CA GLN A 274 -15.86 -7.38 15.05
C GLN A 274 -17.08 -6.48 14.79
N GLU A 275 -17.17 -5.34 15.48
CA GLU A 275 -18.24 -4.35 15.26
C GLU A 275 -18.16 -3.77 13.85
N ALA A 276 -16.96 -3.38 13.41
CA ALA A 276 -16.76 -2.85 12.07
C ALA A 276 -17.09 -3.89 10.98
N ALA A 277 -16.75 -5.17 11.20
CA ALA A 277 -17.12 -6.28 10.32
C ALA A 277 -18.64 -6.50 10.21
N SER A 278 -19.37 -6.25 11.30
CA SER A 278 -20.83 -6.42 11.38
C SER A 278 -21.60 -5.17 10.92
N SER A 279 -20.91 -4.06 10.67
CA SER A 279 -21.51 -2.80 10.23
C SER A 279 -21.98 -2.85 8.76
N PRO A 280 -22.81 -1.89 8.30
CA PRO A 280 -23.18 -1.75 6.89
C PRO A 280 -21.97 -1.62 5.93
N PHE A 281 -20.83 -1.16 6.44
CA PHE A 281 -19.60 -0.98 5.69
C PHE A 281 -18.62 -2.16 5.84
N GLY A 282 -18.97 -3.22 6.58
CA GLY A 282 -18.08 -4.35 6.86
C GLY A 282 -17.53 -5.05 5.61
N ARG A 283 -18.19 -4.93 4.46
CA ARG A 283 -17.71 -5.44 3.15
C ARG A 283 -16.44 -4.75 2.65
N PHE A 284 -16.08 -3.58 3.17
CA PHE A 284 -14.81 -2.94 2.88
C PHE A 284 -13.65 -3.55 3.68
N LEU A 285 -13.93 -4.23 4.80
CA LEU A 285 -12.87 -4.82 5.63
C LEU A 285 -12.35 -6.13 5.04
N PRO A 286 -11.03 -6.23 4.81
CA PRO A 286 -10.41 -7.47 4.33
C PRO A 286 -10.13 -8.42 5.52
N ASN A 287 -11.19 -8.97 6.13
CA ASN A 287 -11.08 -9.78 7.37
C ASN A 287 -10.84 -11.27 7.12
N ALA A 288 -9.89 -11.59 6.23
CA ALA A 288 -9.62 -12.97 5.86
C ALA A 288 -8.59 -13.66 6.76
N THR A 289 -7.90 -12.94 7.65
CA THR A 289 -6.89 -13.47 8.58
C THR A 289 -6.95 -12.75 9.93
N THR A 290 -6.37 -13.32 10.98
CA THR A 290 -6.21 -12.65 12.28
C THR A 290 -4.84 -11.98 12.35
N TYR A 291 -4.80 -10.65 12.19
CA TYR A 291 -3.62 -9.77 12.29
C TYR A 291 -2.53 -9.96 11.24
N PHE A 292 -2.19 -11.20 10.89
CA PHE A 292 -1.07 -11.52 10.01
C PHE A 292 -1.42 -12.57 8.98
N TRP A 293 -0.75 -12.48 7.85
CA TRP A 293 -0.67 -13.52 6.83
C TRP A 293 0.60 -14.33 7.02
N GLY A 294 0.52 -15.65 6.82
CA GLY A 294 1.69 -16.52 6.78
C GLY A 294 2.14 -16.80 5.35
N ILE A 295 3.45 -16.90 5.11
CA ILE A 295 4.01 -17.29 3.81
C ILE A 295 4.52 -18.72 3.90
N ARG A 296 3.88 -19.65 3.17
CA ARG A 296 4.30 -21.06 3.12
C ARG A 296 4.02 -21.68 1.75
N GLU A 297 4.97 -22.46 1.25
CA GLU A 297 4.89 -23.10 -0.08
C GLU A 297 4.61 -22.07 -1.19
N GLU A 298 5.39 -20.99 -1.19
CA GLU A 298 5.28 -19.87 -2.13
C GLU A 298 3.92 -19.16 -2.14
N ARG A 299 3.12 -19.27 -1.08
CA ARG A 299 1.75 -18.74 -1.05
C ARG A 299 1.42 -18.09 0.27
N VAL A 300 0.63 -17.02 0.19
CA VAL A 300 -0.03 -16.40 1.34
C VAL A 300 -1.11 -17.31 1.92
N ARG A 301 -1.04 -17.51 3.24
CA ARG A 301 -1.91 -18.38 4.04
C ARG A 301 -2.60 -17.56 5.10
N LYS A 302 -3.91 -17.77 5.22
CA LYS A 302 -4.68 -17.31 6.37
C LYS A 302 -4.08 -17.91 7.64
N LEU A 303 -3.96 -17.08 8.68
CA LEU A 303 -3.66 -17.51 10.03
C LEU A 303 -4.81 -17.13 10.97
N VAL A 304 -4.98 -17.92 12.02
CA VAL A 304 -5.90 -17.65 13.13
C VAL A 304 -5.12 -17.68 14.45
N LEU A 305 -5.52 -16.86 15.42
CA LEU A 305 -4.90 -16.84 16.73
C LEU A 305 -5.61 -17.83 17.65
N GLU A 306 -4.94 -18.93 18.01
CA GLU A 306 -5.47 -19.97 18.90
C GLU A 306 -4.43 -20.32 19.97
N ASN A 307 -4.85 -20.35 21.24
CA ASN A 307 -3.98 -20.71 22.38
C ASN A 307 -2.63 -19.95 22.42
N GLY A 308 -2.64 -18.67 22.03
CA GLY A 308 -1.43 -17.83 22.00
C GLY A 308 -0.48 -18.12 20.83
N GLN A 309 -0.94 -18.80 19.77
CA GLN A 309 -0.19 -19.12 18.57
C GLN A 309 -0.96 -18.65 17.32
N LEU A 310 -0.26 -18.12 16.33
CA LEU A 310 -0.81 -17.94 14.98
C LEU A 310 -0.64 -19.24 14.21
N ILE A 311 -1.76 -19.85 13.81
CA ILE A 311 -1.75 -21.15 13.13
C ILE A 311 -2.46 -21.09 11.77
N GLU A 312 -2.00 -21.89 10.80
CA GLU A 312 -2.72 -22.14 9.55
C GLU A 312 -3.89 -23.11 9.85
N PRO A 313 -5.16 -22.66 9.73
CA PRO A 313 -6.31 -23.51 10.05
C PRO A 313 -6.39 -24.72 9.12
N ASP A 314 -6.94 -25.82 9.64
CA ASP A 314 -7.14 -27.09 8.92
C ASP A 314 -5.86 -27.74 8.36
N ARG A 315 -4.68 -27.35 8.87
CA ARG A 315 -3.39 -27.91 8.43
C ARG A 315 -2.51 -28.33 9.62
N PRO A 316 -2.52 -29.62 10.00
CA PRO A 316 -1.79 -30.12 11.18
C PRO A 316 -0.27 -29.88 11.17
N HIS A 317 0.33 -29.72 9.99
CA HIS A 317 1.75 -29.38 9.80
C HIS A 317 1.90 -28.03 9.06
N GLY A 318 0.94 -27.13 9.25
CA GLY A 318 0.98 -25.77 8.73
C GLY A 318 1.91 -24.87 9.54
N LEU A 319 1.91 -23.57 9.21
CA LEU A 319 2.62 -22.59 10.03
C LEU A 319 2.04 -22.57 11.46
N SER A 320 2.92 -22.44 12.44
CA SER A 320 2.59 -22.21 13.85
C SER A 320 3.66 -21.30 14.44
N ILE A 321 3.27 -20.09 14.86
CA ILE A 321 4.20 -19.07 15.34
C ILE A 321 3.68 -18.54 16.68
N PRO A 322 4.49 -18.53 17.75
CA PRO A 322 4.09 -17.92 19.01
C PRO A 322 3.67 -16.47 18.84
N PHE A 323 2.53 -16.10 19.41
CA PHE A 323 2.05 -14.73 19.42
C PHE A 323 2.75 -13.94 20.53
N GLU A 324 4.07 -13.83 20.38
CA GLU A 324 5.00 -13.18 21.28
C GLU A 324 5.92 -12.27 20.47
N ARG A 325 6.29 -11.11 21.03
CA ARG A 325 6.99 -10.04 20.30
C ARG A 325 8.27 -10.51 19.60
N PRO A 326 9.20 -11.24 20.26
CA PRO A 326 10.43 -11.66 19.61
C PRO A 326 10.18 -12.56 18.38
N GLN A 327 9.23 -13.50 18.50
CA GLN A 327 8.90 -14.46 17.45
C GLN A 327 8.16 -13.80 16.29
N LEU A 328 7.20 -12.91 16.57
CA LEU A 328 6.53 -12.14 15.52
C LEU A 328 7.51 -11.21 14.80
N LYS A 329 8.39 -10.51 15.53
CA LYS A 329 9.44 -9.66 14.95
C LYS A 329 10.30 -10.46 14.00
N GLN A 330 10.85 -11.58 14.46
CA GLN A 330 11.74 -12.39 13.65
C GLN A 330 11.02 -12.93 12.40
N ALA A 331 9.79 -13.43 12.56
CA ALA A 331 9.02 -13.95 11.43
C ALA A 331 8.64 -12.88 10.40
N LEU A 332 8.41 -11.63 10.82
CA LEU A 332 8.21 -10.47 9.93
C LEU A 332 9.49 -10.16 9.14
N LEU A 333 10.64 -10.12 9.80
CA LEU A 333 11.94 -9.83 9.17
C LEU A 333 12.38 -10.95 8.22
N ASP A 334 12.06 -12.21 8.55
CA ASP A 334 12.36 -13.37 7.71
C ASP A 334 11.37 -13.53 6.52
N GLY A 335 10.35 -12.67 6.42
CA GLY A 335 9.33 -12.75 5.37
C GLY A 335 8.40 -13.96 5.50
N VAL A 336 8.37 -14.61 6.68
CA VAL A 336 7.45 -15.71 7.01
C VAL A 336 6.07 -15.17 7.39
N LEU A 337 6.02 -13.96 7.96
CA LEU A 337 4.80 -13.22 8.25
C LEU A 337 4.74 -11.91 7.48
N LEU A 338 3.53 -11.52 7.09
CA LEU A 338 3.20 -10.18 6.64
C LEU A 338 2.04 -9.64 7.49
N PRO A 339 2.00 -8.34 7.82
CA PRO A 339 0.83 -7.74 8.44
C PRO A 339 -0.41 -7.87 7.54
N ASP A 340 -1.59 -7.96 8.15
CA ASP A 340 -2.84 -7.79 7.42
C ASP A 340 -3.01 -6.33 6.96
N LEU A 341 -4.03 -6.07 6.14
CA LEU A 341 -4.19 -4.73 5.55
C LEU A 341 -4.45 -3.65 6.61
N PHE A 342 -5.13 -4.00 7.71
CA PHE A 342 -5.36 -3.06 8.81
C PHE A 342 -4.04 -2.69 9.45
N LEU A 343 -3.20 -3.66 9.84
CA LEU A 343 -1.90 -3.42 10.45
C LEU A 343 -0.94 -2.72 9.50
N THR A 344 -0.96 -3.06 8.20
CA THR A 344 -0.17 -2.38 7.17
C THR A 344 -0.47 -0.88 7.16
N PHE A 345 -1.73 -0.47 7.02
CA PHE A 345 -2.06 0.95 7.02
C PHE A 345 -1.99 1.59 8.40
N LEU A 346 -2.09 0.80 9.48
CA LEU A 346 -1.88 1.30 10.83
C LEU A 346 -0.46 1.86 10.99
N VAL A 347 0.56 1.10 10.56
CA VAL A 347 1.97 1.50 10.68
C VAL A 347 2.46 2.40 9.56
N LEU A 348 1.92 2.26 8.35
CA LEU A 348 2.33 3.09 7.21
C LEU A 348 1.60 4.43 7.13
N ALA A 349 0.40 4.56 7.71
CA ALA A 349 -0.41 5.74 7.49
C ALA A 349 -1.14 6.31 8.69
N ILE A 350 -1.90 5.49 9.40
CA ILE A 350 -2.83 5.98 10.41
C ILE A 350 -2.09 6.52 11.63
N LEU A 351 -1.21 5.71 12.24
CA LEU A 351 -0.39 6.15 13.37
C LEU A 351 0.59 7.25 12.98
N PRO A 352 1.39 7.13 11.90
CA PRO A 352 2.34 8.18 11.55
C PRO A 352 1.67 9.45 11.01
N ARG A 353 0.36 9.45 10.70
CA ARG A 353 -0.39 10.56 10.08
C ARG A 353 -0.01 10.82 8.61
N VAL A 354 0.17 9.78 7.82
CA VAL A 354 0.39 9.89 6.35
C VAL A 354 -0.97 9.86 5.66
N ARG A 355 -1.17 10.76 4.69
CA ARG A 355 -2.34 10.69 3.83
C ARG A 355 -2.17 9.53 2.84
N VAL A 356 -3.20 8.71 2.71
CA VAL A 356 -3.26 7.68 1.67
C VAL A 356 -4.18 8.17 0.57
N VAL A 357 -3.68 8.18 -0.66
CA VAL A 357 -4.49 8.41 -1.86
C VAL A 357 -4.66 7.09 -2.58
N GLY A 358 -5.85 6.79 -3.08
CA GLY A 358 -6.13 5.51 -3.72
C GLY A 358 -7.51 5.48 -4.37
N GLY A 359 -7.85 4.33 -4.94
CA GLY A 359 -9.15 4.05 -5.54
C GLY A 359 -10.28 3.85 -4.51
N LEU A 360 -11.48 3.61 -5.04
CA LEU A 360 -12.74 3.61 -4.29
C LEU A 360 -12.75 2.68 -3.06
N ARG A 361 -12.13 1.48 -3.14
CA ARG A 361 -12.10 0.57 -1.99
C ARG A 361 -11.26 1.12 -0.83
N GLN A 362 -10.17 1.83 -1.13
CA GLN A 362 -9.29 2.44 -0.12
C GLN A 362 -9.98 3.54 0.66
N ILE A 363 -10.73 4.38 -0.04
CA ILE A 363 -11.57 5.41 0.58
C ILE A 363 -12.47 4.79 1.65
N GLY A 364 -13.05 3.61 1.37
CA GLY A 364 -13.88 2.89 2.33
C GLY A 364 -13.09 2.28 3.49
N TYR A 365 -12.12 1.41 3.21
CA TYR A 365 -11.47 0.65 4.29
C TYR A 365 -10.53 1.49 5.15
N VAL A 366 -9.84 2.50 4.62
CA VAL A 366 -8.93 3.35 5.41
C VAL A 366 -9.75 4.13 6.45
N ALA A 367 -10.91 4.66 6.05
CA ALA A 367 -11.84 5.30 6.97
C ALA A 367 -12.30 4.35 8.08
N LEU A 368 -12.63 3.10 7.75
CA LEU A 368 -12.97 2.08 8.76
C LEU A 368 -11.81 1.77 9.69
N PHE A 369 -10.58 1.63 9.18
CA PHE A 369 -9.40 1.38 9.98
C PHE A 369 -9.15 2.49 11.01
N HIS A 370 -9.41 3.74 10.64
CA HIS A 370 -9.36 4.85 11.58
C HIS A 370 -10.42 4.74 12.68
N SER A 371 -11.66 4.42 12.34
CA SER A 371 -12.73 4.20 13.32
C SER A 371 -12.42 3.01 14.25
N ILE A 372 -11.85 1.94 13.71
CA ILE A 372 -11.38 0.77 14.50
C ILE A 372 -10.30 1.19 15.49
N LEU A 373 -9.29 1.95 15.04
CA LEU A 373 -8.25 2.43 15.94
C LEU A 373 -8.86 3.30 17.04
N LEU A 374 -9.67 4.30 16.69
CA LEU A 374 -10.31 5.21 17.65
C LEU A 374 -11.09 4.42 18.73
N ALA A 375 -11.86 3.42 18.33
CA ALA A 375 -12.61 2.56 19.26
C ALA A 375 -11.72 1.67 20.14
N ALA A 376 -10.48 1.39 19.71
CA ALA A 376 -9.53 0.57 20.47
C ALA A 376 -8.70 1.37 21.51
N LEU A 377 -8.61 2.70 21.35
CA LEU A 377 -7.83 3.58 22.23
C LEU A 377 -8.36 3.61 23.66
N ASP A 378 -7.44 3.81 24.62
CA ASP A 378 -7.78 4.02 26.02
C ASP A 378 -7.95 5.52 26.34
N GLU A 379 -9.19 5.99 26.51
CA GLU A 379 -9.44 7.39 26.85
C GLU A 379 -8.88 7.80 28.23
N ASN A 380 -8.57 6.84 29.10
CA ASN A 380 -7.94 7.11 30.40
C ASN A 380 -6.43 7.33 30.28
N ALA A 381 -5.79 6.87 29.19
CA ALA A 381 -4.39 7.12 28.92
C ALA A 381 -4.23 8.48 28.20
N PRO A 382 -3.55 9.47 28.81
CA PRO A 382 -3.45 10.82 28.22
C PRO A 382 -2.91 10.83 26.78
N GLU A 383 -1.84 10.07 26.51
CA GLU A 383 -1.21 9.98 25.18
C GLU A 383 -2.16 9.47 24.08
N GLU A 384 -3.12 8.62 24.44
CA GLU A 384 -4.09 8.08 23.49
C GLU A 384 -5.32 8.95 23.34
N ARG A 385 -5.69 9.68 24.39
CA ARG A 385 -6.68 10.74 24.27
C ARG A 385 -6.19 11.84 23.33
N ASP A 386 -4.92 12.23 23.45
CA ASP A 386 -4.27 13.19 22.57
C ASP A 386 -4.24 12.66 21.13
N LEU A 387 -3.89 11.38 20.94
CA LEU A 387 -3.97 10.74 19.62
C LEU A 387 -5.40 10.72 19.09
N ALA A 388 -6.40 10.40 19.91
CA ALA A 388 -7.80 10.37 19.50
C ALA A 388 -8.27 11.74 19.01
N ALA A 389 -7.96 12.81 19.75
CA ALA A 389 -8.23 14.19 19.36
C ALA A 389 -7.53 14.53 18.04
N GLU A 390 -6.25 14.17 17.90
CA GLU A 390 -5.49 14.36 16.67
C GLU A 390 -6.08 13.58 15.48
N LEU A 391 -6.56 12.34 15.69
CA LEU A 391 -7.18 11.52 14.65
C LEU A 391 -8.53 12.05 14.17
N GLN A 392 -9.24 12.79 15.03
CA GLN A 392 -10.51 13.45 14.73
C GLN A 392 -10.34 14.81 14.03
N VAL A 393 -9.22 15.51 14.26
CA VAL A 393 -8.86 16.72 13.52
C VAL A 393 -8.11 16.33 12.24
N ARG A 394 -8.72 16.53 11.08
CA ARG A 394 -8.08 16.29 9.78
C ARG A 394 -8.28 17.42 8.80
#